data_AF-A0A658KFI3-F1
#
_entry.id   AF-A0A658KFI3-F1
#
_cell.length_a   1.000
_cell.length_b   1.000
_cell.length_c   1.000
_cell.angle_alpha   90.00
_cell.angle_beta   90.00
_cell.angle_gamma   90.00
#
_symmetry.space_group_name_H-M   'P 1'
#
loop_
_entity.id
_entity.type
_entity.pdbx_description
1 polymer ?
#
loop_
_entity_poly.entity_id
_entity_poly.type
_entity_poly.pdbx_seq_one_letter_code
_entity_poly.pdbx_strand_id
1 'polypeptide(L)'
;YRRVSGLPIVAAAGVSCEYVFAPWWAYAYRSMALVGMISLTLVLLGILLYRQIRHLITAENELSVARADLEIIARTDSLTHLANRRCFDATFQLEWERASRDNSSIALILLDIDWF
;
A
#
# COMPACT_ATOMS: atom_id res chain seq x y z
N TYR A 1 28.24 -12.69 55.34
CA TYR A 1 28.26 -13.63 56.47
C TYR A 1 29.58 -13.53 57.21
N ARG A 2 29.60 -13.14 58.48
CA ARG A 2 30.79 -13.13 59.33
C ARG A 2 30.45 -13.88 60.62
N ARG A 3 31.12 -15.00 60.90
CA ARG A 3 30.88 -15.78 62.14
C ARG A 3 31.46 -15.02 63.32
N VAL A 4 30.65 -14.82 64.36
CA VAL A 4 31.12 -14.38 65.68
C VAL A 4 31.55 -15.62 66.44
N SER A 5 32.80 -15.66 66.88
CA SER A 5 33.41 -16.79 67.58
C SER A 5 32.79 -16.95 68.98
N GLY A 6 32.09 -18.07 69.22
CA GLY A 6 31.75 -18.51 70.57
C GLY A 6 30.30 -18.90 70.87
N LEU A 7 29.34 -18.74 69.93
CA LEU A 7 27.93 -19.10 70.15
C LEU A 7 27.35 -19.83 68.91
N PRO A 8 26.47 -20.85 69.08
CA PRO A 8 25.86 -21.59 67.98
C PRO A 8 24.67 -20.84 67.35
N ILE A 9 24.78 -19.51 67.15
CA ILE A 9 23.73 -18.70 66.55
C ILE A 9 24.30 -17.97 65.33
N VAL A 10 23.72 -18.24 64.17
CA VAL A 10 24.03 -17.54 62.91
C VAL A 10 23.04 -16.38 62.78
N ALA A 11 23.48 -15.17 63.10
CA ALA A 11 22.70 -13.96 62.82
C ALA A 11 22.85 -13.61 61.34
N ALA A 12 21.78 -13.80 60.55
CA ALA A 12 21.68 -13.28 59.19
C ALA A 12 20.93 -11.93 59.23
N ALA A 13 21.66 -10.83 59.11
CA ALA A 13 21.04 -9.52 58.85
C ALA A 13 20.63 -9.50 57.37
N GLY A 14 19.39 -9.85 57.07
CA GLY A 14 18.81 -9.61 55.75
C GLY A 14 18.66 -8.11 55.55
N VAL A 15 19.23 -7.58 54.47
CA VAL A 15 18.93 -6.21 54.05
C VAL A 15 17.43 -6.16 53.74
N SER A 16 16.72 -5.13 54.21
CA SER A 16 15.27 -5.03 54.00
C SER A 16 14.93 -5.14 52.52
N CYS A 17 13.90 -5.93 52.20
CA CYS A 17 13.49 -6.21 50.82
C CYS A 17 13.28 -4.90 50.03
N GLU A 18 12.69 -3.89 50.68
CA GLU A 18 12.46 -2.56 50.13
C GLU A 18 13.75 -1.84 49.67
N TYR A 19 14.87 -2.04 50.34
CA TYR A 19 16.14 -1.37 50.00
C TYR A 19 16.86 -2.05 48.83
N VAL A 20 16.83 -3.38 48.79
CA VAL A 20 17.31 -4.16 47.64
C VAL A 20 16.49 -3.83 46.40
N PHE A 21 15.21 -3.56 46.60
CA PHE A 21 14.24 -3.20 45.59
C PHE A 21 14.07 -1.68 45.38
N ALA A 22 14.90 -0.80 45.93
CA ALA A 22 14.83 0.62 45.55
C ALA A 22 15.40 0.88 44.13
N PRO A 23 16.52 0.27 43.71
CA PRO A 23 17.14 0.55 42.41
C PRO A 23 16.38 -0.02 41.20
N TRP A 24 15.85 -1.25 41.28
CA TRP A 24 15.16 -1.90 40.15
C TRP A 24 13.91 -1.17 39.67
N TRP A 25 13.16 -0.49 40.55
CA TRP A 25 11.98 0.28 40.14
C TRP A 25 12.35 1.40 39.17
N ALA A 26 13.47 2.08 39.41
CA ALA A 26 13.98 3.10 38.50
C ALA A 26 14.33 2.52 37.12
N TYR A 27 14.87 1.29 37.07
CA TYR A 27 15.11 0.60 35.81
C TYR A 27 13.81 0.18 35.12
N ALA A 28 12.83 -0.36 35.86
CA ALA A 28 11.54 -0.77 35.32
C ALA A 28 10.78 0.40 34.67
N TYR A 29 10.70 1.54 35.33
CA TYR A 29 10.04 2.73 34.78
C TYR A 29 10.73 3.27 33.53
N ARG A 30 12.07 3.29 33.49
CA ARG A 30 12.85 3.71 32.31
C ARG A 30 12.59 2.79 31.12
N SER A 31 12.61 1.48 31.33
CA SER A 31 12.36 0.49 30.27
C SER A 31 10.91 0.55 29.77
N MET A 32 9.92 0.71 30.67
CA MET A 32 8.52 0.89 30.28
C MET A 32 8.30 2.15 29.42
N ALA A 33 8.96 3.26 29.76
CA ALA A 33 8.86 4.50 28.99
C ALA A 33 9.41 4.34 27.56
N LEU A 34 10.55 3.66 27.40
CA LEU A 34 11.12 3.38 26.07
C LEU A 34 10.23 2.47 25.23
N VAL A 35 9.74 1.38 25.82
CA VAL A 35 8.84 0.45 25.12
C VAL A 35 7.53 1.14 24.75
N GLY A 36 6.98 1.96 25.65
CA GLY A 36 5.79 2.75 25.39
C GLY A 36 5.99 3.74 24.24
N MET A 37 7.13 4.43 24.20
CA MET A 37 7.47 5.37 23.13
C MET A 37 7.59 4.67 21.78
N ILE A 38 8.29 3.52 21.72
CA ILE A 38 8.42 2.71 20.50
C ILE A 38 7.07 2.16 20.05
N SER A 39 6.27 1.66 20.99
CA SER A 39 4.94 1.13 20.67
C SER A 39 4.04 2.23 20.12
N LEU A 40 4.06 3.42 20.73
CA LEU A 40 3.31 4.58 20.28
C LEU A 40 3.74 5.02 18.88
N THR A 41 5.05 5.13 18.62
CA THR A 41 5.54 5.52 17.29
C THR A 41 5.17 4.50 16.23
N LEU A 42 5.25 3.19 16.51
CA LEU A 42 4.83 2.13 15.60
C LEU A 42 3.33 2.18 15.31
N VAL A 43 2.49 2.40 16.33
CA VAL A 43 1.04 2.53 16.16
C VAL A 43 0.71 3.77 15.34
N LEU A 44 1.31 4.92 15.64
CA LEU A 44 1.10 6.15 14.88
C LEU A 44 1.55 5.99 13.42
N LEU A 45 2.73 5.43 13.19
CA LEU A 45 3.23 5.13 11.85
C LEU A 45 2.28 4.17 11.10
N GLY A 46 1.82 3.12 11.77
CA GLY A 46 0.85 2.17 11.22
C GLY A 46 -0.45 2.84 10.80
N ILE A 47 -0.99 3.74 11.64
CA ILE A 47 -2.21 4.50 11.32
C ILE A 47 -1.98 5.44 10.13
N LEU A 48 -0.85 6.16 10.09
CA LEU A 48 -0.52 7.05 8.98
C LEU A 48 -0.38 6.30 7.66
N LEU A 49 0.37 5.20 7.64
CA LEU A 49 0.55 4.35 6.46
C LEU A 49 -0.77 3.73 6.01
N TYR A 50 -1.58 3.21 6.94
CA TYR A 50 -2.90 2.67 6.62
C TYR A 50 -3.79 3.72 5.93
N ARG A 51 -3.83 4.94 6.46
CA ARG A 51 -4.57 6.04 5.83
C ARG A 51 -4.04 6.37 4.45
N GLN A 52 -2.71 6.43 4.28
CA GLN A 52 -2.10 6.76 3.00
C GLN A 52 -2.35 5.70 1.92
N ILE A 53 -2.27 4.42 2.28
CA ILE A 53 -2.61 3.32 1.36
C ILE A 53 -4.08 3.41 0.96
N ARG A 54 -4.98 3.69 1.90
CA ARG A 54 -6.42 3.84 1.60
C ARG A 54 -6.68 4.98 0.63
N HIS A 55 -6.03 6.13 0.82
CA HIS A 55 -6.13 7.26 -0.10
C HIS A 55 -5.57 6.96 -1.49
N LEU A 56 -4.45 6.23 -1.56
CA LEU A 56 -3.85 5.84 -2.83
C LEU A 56 -4.81 4.92 -3.63
N ILE A 57 -5.36 3.90 -2.98
CA ILE A 57 -6.30 2.96 -3.62
C ILE A 57 -7.54 3.68 -4.13
N THR A 58 -8.10 4.61 -3.36
CA THR A 58 -9.28 5.37 -3.81
C THR A 58 -8.96 6.25 -5.01
N ALA A 59 -7.82 6.96 -4.98
CA ALA A 59 -7.41 7.83 -6.08
C ALA A 59 -7.07 7.02 -7.35
N GLU A 60 -6.45 5.84 -7.20
CA GLU A 60 -6.15 4.93 -8.31
C GLU A 60 -7.44 4.40 -8.95
N ASN A 61 -8.44 4.03 -8.14
CA ASN A 61 -9.74 3.61 -8.65
C ASN A 61 -10.45 4.74 -9.39
N GLU A 62 -10.49 5.95 -8.83
CA GLU A 62 -11.09 7.12 -9.51
C GLU A 62 -10.40 7.42 -10.85
N LEU A 63 -9.06 7.35 -10.87
CA LEU A 63 -8.28 7.52 -12.10
C LEU A 63 -8.55 6.41 -13.11
N SER A 64 -8.70 5.16 -12.66
CA SER A 64 -9.02 4.01 -13.51
C SER A 64 -10.38 4.19 -14.19
N VAL A 65 -11.40 4.59 -13.43
CA VAL A 65 -12.75 4.87 -13.97
C VAL A 65 -12.70 6.01 -14.99
N ALA A 66 -12.09 7.14 -14.64
CA ALA A 66 -11.98 8.28 -15.54
C ALA A 66 -11.22 7.94 -16.83
N ARG A 67 -10.17 7.10 -16.73
CA ARG A 67 -9.44 6.59 -17.91
C ARG A 67 -10.32 5.71 -18.80
N ALA A 68 -11.12 4.83 -18.22
CA ALA A 68 -12.04 3.98 -18.98
C ALA A 68 -13.08 4.83 -19.73
N ASP A 69 -13.65 5.84 -19.08
CA ASP A 69 -14.60 6.77 -19.71
C ASP A 69 -13.94 7.56 -20.86
N LEU A 70 -12.73 8.06 -20.64
CA LEU A 70 -11.96 8.73 -21.68
C LEU A 70 -11.60 7.81 -22.84
N GLU A 71 -11.31 6.53 -22.59
CA GLU A 71 -11.02 5.56 -23.65
C GLU A 71 -12.24 5.32 -24.54
N ILE A 72 -13.44 5.25 -23.95
CA ILE A 72 -14.70 5.15 -24.70
C ILE A 72 -14.87 6.38 -25.59
N ILE A 73 -14.79 7.58 -25.02
CA ILE A 73 -14.95 8.84 -25.79
C ILE A 73 -13.88 8.97 -26.87
N ALA A 74 -12.63 8.59 -26.57
CA ALA A 74 -11.52 8.69 -27.52
C ALA A 74 -11.60 7.67 -28.67
N ARG A 75 -12.42 6.63 -28.54
CA ARG A 75 -12.63 5.60 -29.57
C ARG A 75 -13.96 5.74 -30.30
N THR A 76 -14.93 6.44 -29.75
CA THR A 76 -16.28 6.53 -30.29
C THR A 76 -16.57 7.92 -30.85
N ASP A 77 -17.21 7.97 -32.02
CA ASP A 77 -17.73 9.22 -32.58
C ASP A 77 -19.03 9.62 -31.87
N SER A 78 -19.13 10.89 -31.44
CA SER A 78 -20.26 11.35 -30.63
C SER A 78 -21.58 11.48 -31.39
N LEU A 79 -21.55 11.58 -32.71
CA LEU A 79 -22.75 11.75 -33.55
C LEU A 79 -23.35 10.41 -33.96
N THR A 80 -22.50 9.43 -34.27
CA THR A 80 -22.89 8.13 -34.82
C THR A 80 -22.78 6.98 -33.82
N HIS A 81 -22.09 7.18 -32.69
CA HIS A 81 -21.72 6.15 -31.72
C HIS A 81 -20.89 4.98 -32.30
N LEU A 82 -20.40 5.12 -33.54
CA LEU A 82 -19.50 4.16 -34.17
C LEU A 82 -18.06 4.39 -33.73
N ALA A 83 -17.20 3.41 -33.98
CA ALA A 83 -15.76 3.59 -33.82
C ALA A 83 -15.30 4.77 -34.69
N ASN A 84 -14.62 5.73 -34.09
CA ASN A 84 -14.15 6.91 -34.79
C ASN A 84 -12.98 6.56 -35.73
N ARG A 85 -12.64 7.51 -36.60
CA ARG A 85 -11.56 7.35 -37.58
C ARG A 85 -10.22 6.95 -36.94
N ARG A 86 -9.90 7.48 -35.76
CA ARG A 86 -8.67 7.14 -35.04
C ARG A 86 -8.63 5.68 -34.61
N CYS A 87 -9.77 5.15 -34.14
CA CYS A 87 -9.91 3.74 -33.81
C CYS A 87 -9.78 2.87 -35.07
N PHE A 88 -10.42 3.26 -36.17
CA PHE A 88 -10.31 2.57 -37.46
C PHE A 88 -8.85 2.49 -37.95
N ASP A 89 -8.13 3.62 -38.00
CA ASP A 89 -6.74 3.67 -38.49
C ASP A 89 -5.82 2.75 -37.66
N ALA A 90 -5.98 2.78 -36.33
CA ALA A 90 -5.19 1.95 -35.42
C ALA A 90 -5.49 0.45 -35.57
N THR A 91 -6.77 0.07 -35.66
CA THR A 91 -7.18 -1.33 -35.85
C THR A 91 -6.77 -1.84 -37.24
N PHE A 92 -6.90 -1.01 -38.28
CA PHE A 92 -6.51 -1.38 -39.63
C PHE A 92 -5.01 -1.66 -39.72
N GLN A 93 -4.17 -0.86 -39.08
CA GLN A 93 -2.73 -1.09 -39.04
C GLN A 93 -2.35 -2.40 -38.31
N LEU A 94 -3.01 -2.70 -37.19
CA LEU A 94 -2.81 -3.95 -36.46
C LEU A 94 -3.19 -5.18 -37.30
N GLU A 95 -4.36 -5.14 -37.96
CA GLU A 95 -4.80 -6.23 -38.82
C GLU A 95 -3.93 -6.35 -40.07
N TRP A 96 -3.44 -5.24 -40.63
CA TRP A 96 -2.49 -5.26 -41.76
C TRP A 96 -1.20 -6.00 -41.40
N GLU A 97 -0.60 -5.68 -40.25
CA GLU A 97 0.58 -6.39 -39.76
C GLU A 97 0.29 -7.87 -39.51
N ARG A 98 -0.88 -8.19 -38.96
CA ARG A 98 -1.30 -9.57 -38.71
C ARG A 98 -1.47 -10.35 -40.02
N ALA A 99 -2.18 -9.80 -40.99
CA ALA A 99 -2.42 -10.44 -42.27
C ALA A 99 -1.13 -10.66 -43.05
N SER A 100 -0.19 -9.70 -42.97
CA SER A 100 1.17 -9.85 -43.51
C SER A 100 1.93 -11.02 -42.89
N ARG A 101 1.85 -11.20 -41.56
CA ARG A 101 2.49 -12.34 -40.87
C ARG A 101 1.83 -13.67 -41.21
N ASP A 102 0.51 -13.70 -41.30
CA ASP A 102 -0.28 -14.92 -41.48
C ASP A 102 -0.51 -15.25 -42.97
N ASN A 103 0.02 -14.42 -43.88
CA ASN A 103 -0.18 -14.49 -45.33
C ASN A 103 -1.67 -14.58 -45.72
N SER A 104 -2.52 -13.83 -45.01
CA SER A 104 -3.97 -13.77 -45.23
C SER A 104 -4.38 -12.46 -45.90
N SER A 105 -5.63 -12.39 -46.37
CA SER A 105 -6.19 -11.21 -47.06
C SER A 105 -7.11 -10.39 -46.15
N ILE A 106 -7.11 -9.07 -46.36
CA ILE A 106 -8.01 -8.12 -45.70
C ILE A 106 -8.97 -7.56 -46.77
N ALA A 107 -10.24 -7.40 -46.41
CA ALA A 107 -11.23 -6.69 -47.21
C ALA A 107 -11.72 -5.45 -46.44
N LEU A 108 -11.95 -4.34 -47.16
CA LEU A 108 -12.44 -3.08 -46.62
C LEU A 108 -13.64 -2.59 -47.44
N ILE A 109 -14.67 -2.10 -46.77
CA ILE A 109 -15.82 -1.44 -47.39
C ILE A 109 -15.87 0.01 -46.90
N LEU A 110 -15.86 0.95 -47.83
CA LEU A 110 -16.05 2.38 -47.56
C LEU A 110 -17.44 2.78 -48.07
N LEU A 111 -18.21 3.44 -47.22
CA LEU A 111 -19.55 3.93 -47.51
C LEU A 111 -19.55 5.45 -47.32
N ASP A 112 -20.09 6.16 -48.29
CA ASP A 112 -20.32 7.60 -48.23
C ASP A 112 -21.80 7.89 -48.55
N ILE A 113 -22.37 8.93 -47.95
CA ILE A 113 -23.77 9.32 -48.20
C ILE A 113 -23.75 10.41 -49.27
N ASP A 114 -24.29 10.12 -50.45
CA ASP A 114 -24.45 11.11 -51.50
C ASP A 114 -25.51 12.16 -51.11
N TRP A 115 -25.24 13.45 -51.40
CA TRP A 115 -26.10 14.62 -51.11
C TRP A 115 -26.32 14.94 -49.61
N PHE A 116 -25.23 15.29 -48.91
CA PHE A 116 -25.27 15.80 -47.53
C PHE A 116 -25.91 17.19 -47.39
#